data_AF-A0A258LWM8-F1
#
_entry.id   AF-A0A258LWM8-F1
#
_cell.length_a   1.000
_cell.length_b   1.000
_cell.length_c   1.000
_cell.angle_alpha   90.00
_cell.angle_beta   90.00
_cell.angle_gamma   90.00
#
_symmetry.space_group_name_H-M   'P 1'
#
loop_
_entity.id
_entity.type
_entity.pdbx_description
1 polymer ?
#
loop_
_entity_poly.entity_id
_entity_poly.type
_entity_poly.pdbx_seq_one_letter_code
_entity_poly.pdbx_strand_id
1 'polypeptide(L)'
;MDDVNALVTEAADRLFRDHMTHRISIEAEAGHFPAAFWEAVEAAGLTLALVPEEAGGPGVDPLAAAGLVRRAGYHAVPLPLAETMLANRLLAGFGPQEGVLSIARAGAGTGLTLRRSGHGWHLSGVAARVPWGRAARL
;
A
#
# COMPACT_ATOMS: atom_id res chain seq x y z
N MET A 1 -20.36 -12.70 8.10
CA MET A 1 -19.43 -12.08 7.14
C MET A 1 -19.19 -10.61 7.50
N ASP A 2 -20.19 -9.89 8.03
CA ASP A 2 -20.01 -8.54 8.57
C ASP A 2 -19.09 -8.47 9.80
N ASP A 3 -19.08 -9.50 10.65
CA ASP A 3 -18.26 -9.49 11.88
C ASP A 3 -16.75 -9.46 11.60
N VAL A 4 -16.29 -10.18 10.56
CA VAL A 4 -14.87 -10.20 10.16
C VAL A 4 -14.44 -8.84 9.61
N ASN A 5 -15.29 -8.23 8.78
CA ASN A 5 -15.05 -6.91 8.18
C ASN A 5 -15.01 -5.80 9.25
N ALA A 6 -15.93 -5.86 10.22
CA ALA A 6 -15.96 -4.95 11.35
C ALA A 6 -14.71 -5.11 12.23
N LEU A 7 -14.31 -6.36 12.52
CA LEU A 7 -13.13 -6.67 13.33
C LEU A 7 -11.85 -6.14 12.69
N VAL A 8 -11.65 -6.36 11.38
CA VAL A 8 -10.48 -5.85 10.64
C VAL A 8 -10.43 -4.32 10.66
N THR A 9 -11.57 -3.67 10.49
CA THR A 9 -11.66 -2.20 10.55
C THR A 9 -11.35 -1.68 11.95
N GLU A 10 -11.87 -2.32 13.00
CA GLU A 10 -11.61 -1.94 14.39
C GLU A 10 -10.14 -2.14 14.77
N ALA A 11 -9.55 -3.26 14.36
CA ALA A 11 -8.14 -3.56 14.60
C ALA A 11 -7.24 -2.53 13.93
N ALA A 12 -7.50 -2.18 12.67
CA ALA A 12 -6.78 -1.11 11.99
C ALA A 12 -6.97 0.24 12.68
N ASP A 13 -8.19 0.56 13.10
CA ASP A 13 -8.48 1.82 13.79
C ASP A 13 -7.72 1.96 15.11
N ARG A 14 -7.63 0.88 15.89
CA ARG A 14 -6.85 0.81 17.12
C ARG A 14 -5.36 0.96 16.82
N LEU A 15 -4.84 0.19 15.86
CA LEU A 15 -3.44 0.25 15.45
C LEU A 15 -3.04 1.67 15.04
N PHE A 16 -3.85 2.32 14.20
CA PHE A 16 -3.58 3.70 13.77
C PHE A 16 -3.63 4.68 14.93
N ARG A 17 -4.61 4.57 15.83
CA ARG A 17 -4.72 5.43 17.01
C ARG A 17 -3.53 5.28 17.95
N ASP A 18 -3.03 4.06 18.14
CA ASP A 18 -1.95 3.77 19.08
C ASP A 18 -0.58 4.24 18.57
N HIS A 19 -0.37 4.23 17.25
CA HIS A 19 0.90 4.61 16.64
C HIS A 19 0.94 6.07 16.16
N MET A 20 -0.20 6.61 15.72
CA MET A 20 -0.26 7.97 15.21
C MET A 20 -0.19 8.97 16.35
N THR A 21 0.96 9.64 16.44
CA THR A 21 1.23 10.67 17.46
C THR A 21 1.56 11.99 16.79
N HIS A 22 1.47 13.08 17.54
CA HIS A 22 1.89 14.41 17.08
C HIS A 22 3.34 14.41 16.57
N ARG A 23 4.24 13.67 17.24
CA ARG A 23 5.63 13.52 16.81
C ARG A 23 5.74 12.82 15.46
N ILE A 24 4.99 11.73 15.23
CA ILE A 24 4.97 11.07 13.91
C ILE A 24 4.51 12.03 12.81
N SER A 25 3.50 12.88 13.07
CA SER A 25 3.05 13.90 12.11
C SER A 25 4.19 14.83 11.71
N ILE A 26 4.85 15.45 12.70
CA ILE A 26 5.96 16.40 12.45
C ILE A 26 7.09 15.75 11.68
N GLU A 27 7.52 14.55 12.09
CA GLU A 27 8.62 13.84 11.44
C GLU A 27 8.28 13.45 10.00
N ALA A 28 7.03 13.02 9.74
CA ALA A 28 6.57 12.70 8.40
C ALA A 28 6.52 13.94 7.49
N GLU A 29 6.09 15.09 8.02
CA GLU A 29 6.13 16.38 7.31
C GLU A 29 7.56 16.82 6.99
N ALA A 30 8.52 16.53 7.88
CA ALA A 30 9.95 16.71 7.63
C ALA A 30 10.54 15.71 6.62
N GLY A 31 9.74 14.76 6.13
CA GLY A 31 10.12 13.78 5.12
C GLY A 31 10.66 12.46 5.68
N HIS A 32 10.69 12.28 7.00
CA HIS A 32 11.12 11.03 7.63
C HIS A 32 10.05 9.96 7.50
N PHE A 33 10.44 8.78 7.04
CA PHE A 33 9.53 7.65 6.89
C PHE A 33 9.29 6.96 8.25
N PRO A 34 8.03 6.81 8.73
CA PRO A 34 7.73 6.16 10.00
C PRO A 34 7.90 4.63 9.96
N ALA A 35 9.14 4.14 9.86
CA ALA A 35 9.44 2.72 9.62
C ALA A 35 8.78 1.76 10.63
N ALA A 36 8.87 2.03 11.93
CA ALA A 36 8.26 1.17 12.95
C ALA A 36 6.71 1.13 12.86
N PHE A 37 6.08 2.24 12.47
CA PHE A 37 4.64 2.26 12.24
C PHE A 37 4.28 1.48 10.97
N TRP A 38 5.09 1.59 9.92
CA TRP A 38 4.94 0.77 8.71
C TRP A 38 5.06 -0.73 9.01
N GLU A 39 6.08 -1.15 9.75
CA GLU A 39 6.28 -2.55 10.18
C GLU A 39 5.07 -3.09 10.93
N ALA A 40 4.46 -2.29 11.83
CA ALA A 40 3.25 -2.68 12.54
C ALA A 40 2.05 -2.88 11.59
N VAL A 41 1.90 -2.00 10.57
CA VAL A 41 0.85 -2.11 9.55
C VAL A 41 1.04 -3.36 8.68
N GLU A 42 2.27 -3.68 8.29
CA GLU A 42 2.60 -4.89 7.53
C GLU A 42 2.36 -6.15 8.37
N ALA A 43 2.84 -6.18 9.62
CA ALA A 43 2.67 -7.31 10.53
C ALA A 43 1.19 -7.60 10.83
N ALA A 44 0.33 -6.56 10.81
CA ALA A 44 -1.12 -6.71 10.94
C ALA A 44 -1.80 -7.19 9.65
N GLY A 45 -1.06 -7.38 8.54
CA GLY A 45 -1.58 -7.88 7.27
C GLY A 45 -2.45 -6.87 6.49
N LEU A 46 -2.48 -5.60 6.91
CA LEU A 46 -3.37 -4.60 6.31
C LEU A 46 -3.01 -4.31 4.85
N THR A 47 -1.73 -4.44 4.49
CA THR A 47 -1.22 -4.26 3.12
C THR A 47 -1.73 -5.31 2.14
N LEU A 48 -2.23 -6.45 2.63
CA LEU A 48 -2.74 -7.55 1.83
C LEU A 48 -4.27 -7.60 1.79
N ALA A 49 -4.97 -6.67 2.43
CA ALA A 49 -6.42 -6.75 2.61
C ALA A 49 -7.24 -6.77 1.30
N LEU A 50 -6.69 -6.31 0.17
CA LEU A 50 -7.33 -6.42 -1.15
C LEU A 50 -6.95 -7.70 -1.91
N VAL A 51 -5.97 -8.48 -1.44
CA VAL A 51 -5.51 -9.68 -2.13
C VAL A 51 -6.54 -10.80 -1.94
N PRO A 52 -6.99 -11.48 -3.02
CA PRO A 52 -7.87 -12.64 -2.91
C PRO A 52 -7.23 -13.78 -2.11
N GLU A 53 -8.06 -14.62 -1.48
CA GLU A 53 -7.58 -15.76 -0.67
C GLU A 53 -6.78 -16.75 -1.51
N GLU A 54 -7.19 -17.01 -2.75
CA GLU A 54 -6.51 -17.91 -3.70
C GLU A 54 -5.11 -17.41 -4.10
N ALA A 55 -4.82 -16.13 -3.86
CA ALA A 55 -3.55 -15.48 -4.11
C ALA A 55 -2.73 -15.24 -2.83
N GLY A 56 -3.12 -15.86 -1.71
CA GLY A 56 -2.43 -15.73 -0.41
C GLY A 56 -2.86 -14.51 0.40
N GLY A 57 -3.99 -13.89 0.07
CA GLY A 57 -4.59 -12.81 0.86
C GLY A 57 -5.53 -13.31 1.96
N PRO A 58 -6.08 -12.39 2.78
CA PRO A 58 -6.89 -12.75 3.95
C PRO A 58 -8.38 -13.00 3.64
N GLY A 59 -8.81 -12.91 2.37
CA GLY A 59 -10.22 -13.12 1.98
C GLY A 59 -11.18 -12.04 2.49
N VAL A 60 -10.67 -10.83 2.80
CA VAL A 60 -11.49 -9.70 3.25
C VAL A 60 -12.36 -9.17 2.11
N ASP A 61 -13.59 -8.78 2.41
CA ASP A 61 -14.47 -8.15 1.43
C ASP A 61 -13.82 -6.87 0.85
N PRO A 62 -13.76 -6.66 -0.47
CA PRO A 62 -13.09 -5.52 -1.06
C PRO A 62 -13.62 -4.15 -0.61
N LEU A 63 -14.92 -4.03 -0.30
CA LEU A 63 -15.49 -2.78 0.21
C LEU A 63 -15.08 -2.53 1.66
N ALA A 64 -15.02 -3.59 2.48
CA ALA A 64 -14.45 -3.52 3.82
C ALA A 64 -12.96 -3.14 3.80
N ALA A 65 -12.18 -3.74 2.90
CA ALA A 65 -10.77 -3.38 2.69
C ALA A 65 -10.60 -1.91 2.26
N ALA A 66 -11.46 -1.38 1.37
CA ALA A 66 -11.48 0.05 1.07
C ALA A 66 -11.79 0.92 2.31
N GLY A 67 -12.54 0.38 3.27
CA GLY A 67 -12.76 0.98 4.58
C GLY A 67 -11.47 1.25 5.37
N LEU A 68 -10.43 0.42 5.22
CA LEU A 68 -9.12 0.63 5.84
C LEU A 68 -8.44 1.91 5.37
N VAL A 69 -8.51 2.19 4.06
CA VAL A 69 -7.99 3.43 3.47
C VAL A 69 -8.71 4.66 4.05
N ARG A 70 -10.03 4.56 4.23
CA ARG A 70 -10.80 5.62 4.88
C ARG A 70 -10.38 5.82 6.34
N ARG A 71 -10.12 4.76 7.11
CA ARG A 71 -9.61 4.88 8.49
C ARG A 71 -8.20 5.47 8.53
N ALA A 72 -7.31 5.07 7.63
CA ALA A 72 -6.00 5.66 7.50
C ALA A 72 -6.08 7.17 7.22
N GLY A 73 -6.98 7.58 6.32
CA GLY A 73 -7.26 9.00 6.05
C GLY A 73 -7.82 9.75 7.26
N TYR A 74 -8.74 9.14 8.01
CA TYR A 74 -9.32 9.73 9.23
C TYR A 74 -8.25 10.06 10.29
N HIS A 75 -7.26 9.18 10.47
CA HIS A 75 -6.14 9.39 11.40
C HIS A 75 -4.97 10.16 10.79
N ALA A 76 -5.06 10.59 9.53
CA ALA A 76 -3.96 11.19 8.78
C ALA A 76 -2.67 10.34 8.79
N VAL A 77 -2.82 9.02 8.65
CA VAL A 77 -1.70 8.07 8.67
C VAL A 77 -0.73 8.38 7.52
N PRO A 78 0.53 8.74 7.81
CA PRO A 78 1.51 9.08 6.78
C PRO A 78 2.24 7.82 6.30
N LEU A 79 1.50 6.89 5.68
CA LEU A 79 2.02 5.62 5.15
C LEU A 79 1.39 5.26 3.78
N PRO A 80 2.09 4.48 2.93
CA PRO A 80 1.64 4.08 1.59
C PRO A 80 0.61 2.94 1.60
N LEU A 81 -0.36 2.95 2.53
CA LEU A 81 -1.27 1.82 2.71
C LEU A 81 -2.13 1.57 1.46
N ALA A 82 -2.76 2.61 0.92
CA ALA A 82 -3.65 2.48 -0.23
C ALA A 82 -2.90 2.03 -1.48
N GLU A 83 -1.73 2.63 -1.75
CA GLU A 83 -0.85 2.28 -2.85
C GLU A 83 -0.39 0.82 -2.74
N THR A 84 0.01 0.40 -1.54
CA THR A 84 0.50 -0.96 -1.31
C THR A 84 -0.59 -2.00 -1.44
N MET A 85 -1.78 -1.74 -0.89
CA MET A 85 -2.95 -2.61 -1.05
C MET A 85 -3.32 -2.77 -2.52
N LEU A 86 -3.34 -1.67 -3.29
CA LEU A 86 -3.69 -1.72 -4.70
C LEU A 86 -2.60 -2.41 -5.54
N ALA A 87 -1.32 -2.17 -5.24
CA ALA A 87 -0.21 -2.84 -5.92
C ALA A 87 -0.24 -4.35 -5.68
N ASN A 88 -0.42 -4.78 -4.42
CA ASN A 88 -0.56 -6.20 -4.08
C ASN A 88 -1.79 -6.84 -4.75
N ARG A 89 -2.92 -6.11 -4.86
CA ARG A 89 -4.08 -6.58 -5.63
C ARG A 89 -3.76 -6.82 -7.11
N LEU A 90 -3.01 -5.91 -7.73
CA LEU A 90 -2.62 -6.00 -9.15
C LEU A 90 -1.59 -7.11 -9.38
N LEU A 91 -0.73 -7.36 -8.38
CA LEU A 91 0.32 -8.37 -8.41
C LEU A 91 -0.12 -9.73 -7.85
N ALA A 92 -1.39 -9.92 -7.52
CA ALA A 92 -1.91 -11.15 -6.91
C ALA A 92 -1.52 -12.44 -7.65
N GLY A 93 -1.41 -12.40 -9.00
CA GLY A 93 -0.94 -13.54 -9.80
C GLY A 93 0.53 -13.91 -9.63
N PHE A 94 1.31 -13.07 -8.94
CA PHE A 94 2.72 -13.25 -8.62
C PHE A 94 2.96 -13.47 -7.12
N GLY A 95 1.89 -13.56 -6.32
CA GLY A 95 1.92 -13.71 -4.88
C GLY A 95 2.09 -12.38 -4.11
N PRO A 96 1.94 -12.41 -2.77
CA PRO A 96 2.09 -11.24 -1.91
C PRO A 96 3.49 -10.62 -2.02
N GLN A 97 3.55 -9.29 -2.10
CA GLN A 97 4.79 -8.53 -2.09
C GLN A 97 4.96 -7.82 -0.74
N GLU A 98 6.20 -7.81 -0.25
CA GLU A 98 6.59 -7.18 1.01
C GLU A 98 7.12 -5.75 0.79
N GLY A 99 7.04 -4.94 1.84
CA GLY A 99 7.56 -3.60 1.87
C GLY A 99 6.68 -2.56 1.19
N VAL A 100 7.22 -1.35 1.06
CA VAL A 100 6.53 -0.23 0.43
C VAL A 100 6.40 -0.45 -1.07
N LEU A 101 5.17 -0.52 -1.55
CA LEU A 101 4.87 -0.53 -2.98
C LEU A 101 4.22 0.80 -3.39
N SER A 102 4.35 1.11 -4.68
CA SER A 102 3.74 2.28 -5.28
C SER A 102 3.22 1.95 -6.68
N ILE A 103 2.43 2.87 -7.23
CA ILE A 103 1.85 2.76 -8.55
C ILE A 103 2.21 4.01 -9.35
N ALA A 104 2.79 3.79 -10.52
CA ALA A 104 3.02 4.81 -11.51
C ALA A 104 2.06 4.64 -12.68
N ARG A 105 1.52 5.76 -13.18
CA ARG A 105 0.74 5.75 -14.42
C ARG A 105 1.67 5.43 -15.59
N ALA A 106 1.32 4.43 -16.39
CA ALA A 106 1.90 4.19 -17.70
C ALA A 106 0.89 4.57 -18.81
N GLY A 107 1.38 4.85 -20.03
CA GLY A 107 0.55 5.10 -21.21
C GLY A 107 0.80 6.44 -21.91
N ALA A 108 -0.10 6.83 -22.82
CA ALA A 108 0.05 8.04 -23.63
C ALA A 108 0.25 9.30 -22.75
N GLY A 109 1.24 10.11 -23.12
CA GLY A 109 1.66 11.29 -22.36
C GLY A 109 2.46 10.99 -21.08
N THR A 110 2.86 9.74 -20.84
CA THR A 110 3.90 9.38 -19.86
C THR A 110 5.21 9.18 -20.61
N GLY A 111 6.35 9.53 -20.01
CA GLY A 111 7.66 9.31 -20.62
C GLY A 111 8.11 7.85 -20.61
N LEU A 112 7.27 6.92 -20.16
CA LEU A 112 7.61 5.51 -19.97
C LEU A 112 7.41 4.72 -21.26
N THR A 113 8.46 4.03 -21.70
CA THR A 113 8.46 3.13 -22.85
C THR A 113 8.81 1.72 -22.38
N LEU A 114 7.99 0.75 -22.77
CA LEU A 114 8.26 -0.67 -22.53
C LEU A 114 8.63 -1.33 -23.86
N ARG A 115 9.83 -1.93 -23.94
CA ARG A 115 10.30 -2.65 -25.12
C ARG A 115 10.65 -4.08 -24.77
N ARG A 116 10.32 -5.02 -25.65
CA ARG A 116 10.77 -6.41 -25.49
C ARG A 116 12.27 -6.47 -25.71
N SER A 117 12.99 -7.15 -24.81
CA SER A 117 14.44 -7.34 -24.87
C SER A 117 14.77 -8.81 -24.57
N GLY A 118 15.04 -9.60 -25.62
CA GLY A 118 15.22 -11.05 -25.51
C GLY A 118 13.98 -11.74 -24.90
N HIS A 119 14.19 -12.43 -23.78
CA HIS A 119 13.13 -13.09 -23.00
C HIS A 119 12.45 -12.19 -21.97
N GLY A 120 12.89 -10.94 -21.82
CA GLY A 120 12.36 -10.01 -20.84
C GLY A 120 11.82 -8.71 -21.44
N TRP A 121 11.66 -7.73 -20.57
CA TRP A 121 11.20 -6.38 -20.90
C TRP A 121 12.20 -5.35 -20.40
N HIS A 122 12.43 -4.31 -21.19
CA HIS A 122 13.18 -3.13 -20.80
C HIS A 122 12.19 -1.96 -20.67
N LEU A 123 12.06 -1.44 -19.45
CA LEU A 123 11.30 -0.23 -19.14
C LEU A 123 12.27 0.95 -19.05
N SER A 124 12.03 2.02 -19.81
CA SER A 124 12.81 3.25 -19.77
C SER A 124 11.94 4.49 -19.77
N GLY A 125 12.41 5.57 -19.14
CA GLY A 125 11.69 6.84 -19.07
C GLY A 125 11.66 7.46 -17.69
N VAL A 126 10.78 8.45 -17.51
CA VAL A 126 10.55 9.13 -16.22
C VAL A 126 9.08 8.96 -15.82
N ALA A 127 8.86 8.39 -14.63
CA ALA A 127 7.57 8.36 -13.96
C ALA A 127 7.45 9.56 -13.02
N ALA A 128 6.51 10.47 -13.29
CA ALA A 128 6.27 11.64 -12.45
C ALA A 128 5.06 11.42 -11.54
N ARG A 129 5.05 12.11 -10.38
CA ARG A 129 3.96 12.05 -9.37
C ARG A 129 3.69 10.63 -8.87
N VAL A 130 4.76 9.88 -8.59
CA VAL A 130 4.68 8.55 -7.99
C VAL A 130 4.51 8.71 -6.48
N PRO A 131 3.32 8.43 -5.92
CA PRO A 131 3.09 8.57 -4.48
C PRO A 131 4.07 7.67 -3.74
N TRP A 132 4.71 8.17 -2.68
CA TRP A 132 5.69 7.39 -1.91
C TRP A 132 6.87 6.79 -2.71
N GLY A 133 7.13 7.26 -3.94
CA GLY A 133 8.18 6.69 -4.80
C GLY A 133 9.59 6.73 -4.20
N ARG A 134 9.86 7.67 -3.28
CA ARG A 134 11.14 7.74 -2.54
C ARG A 134 11.33 6.62 -1.51
N ALA A 135 10.24 5.99 -1.07
CA ALA A 135 10.23 4.96 -0.04
C ALA A 135 10.11 3.55 -0.64
N ALA A 136 9.57 3.43 -1.86
CA ALA A 136 9.58 2.19 -2.62
C ALA A 136 11.00 1.85 -3.11
N ARG A 137 11.39 0.58 -3.01
CA ARG A 137 12.67 0.08 -3.54
C ARG A 137 12.44 -0.61 -4.89
N LEU A 138 13.40 -0.46 -5.81
CA LEU A 138 13.43 -1.12 -7.12
C LEU A 138 14.25 -2.41 -7.08
#